data_AF-A0A949KU72-F1
#
_entry.id   AF-A0A949KU72-F1
#
_cell.length_a   1.000
_cell.length_b   1.000
_cell.length_c   1.000
_cell.angle_alpha   90.00
_cell.angle_beta   90.00
_cell.angle_gamma   90.00
#
_symmetry.space_group_name_H-M   'P 1'
#
loop_
_entity.id
_entity.type
_entity.pdbx_description
1 polymer ?
#
loop_
_entity_poly.entity_id
_entity_poly.type
_entity_poly.pdbx_seq_one_letter_code
_entity_poly.pdbx_strand_id
1 'polypeptide(L)' 'MRNKLKDMEMSVPAAIRLLRQIKMGEIMIGEQKLMTPIRPTEAQKKILRTLGAPPIPTHGQKENVV' A
#
# COMPACT_ATOMS: atom_id res chain seq x y z
N MET A 1 -6.96 14.98 4.50
CA MET A 1 -5.95 13.93 4.80
C MET A 1 -5.54 13.84 6.28
N ARG A 2 -5.38 14.96 7.02
CA ARG A 2 -4.94 14.96 8.43
C ARG A 2 -5.79 14.12 9.41
N ASN A 3 -7.09 13.96 9.16
CA ASN A 3 -7.99 13.27 10.09
C ASN A 3 -7.89 11.73 10.04
N LYS A 4 -7.51 11.12 8.91
CA LYS A 4 -7.53 9.65 8.79
C LYS A 4 -6.43 8.95 9.62
N LEU A 5 -5.32 9.64 9.87
CA LEU A 5 -4.21 9.09 10.67
C LEU A 5 -4.36 9.35 12.17
N LYS A 6 -5.26 10.27 12.57
CA LYS A 6 -5.57 10.51 14.00
C LYS A 6 -6.13 9.24 14.66
N ASP A 7 -6.96 8.51 13.94
CA ASP A 7 -7.59 7.26 14.42
C ASP A 7 -6.58 6.11 14.58
N MET A 8 -5.36 6.28 14.07
CA MET A 8 -4.24 5.33 14.23
C MET A 8 -3.28 5.73 15.35
N GLU A 9 -3.56 6.80 16.10
CA GLU A 9 -2.64 7.41 17.08
C GLU A 9 -1.24 7.70 16.49
N MET A 10 -1.19 7.92 15.17
CA MET A 10 0.06 8.04 14.42
C MET A 10 0.20 9.45 13.85
N SER A 11 1.37 10.05 14.05
CA SER A 11 1.67 11.35 13.45
C SER A 11 1.91 11.22 11.94
N VAL A 12 1.53 12.25 11.18
CA VAL A 12 1.77 12.31 9.73
C VAL A 12 3.25 12.11 9.37
N PRO A 13 4.24 12.73 10.06
CA PRO A 13 5.65 12.50 9.78
C PRO A 13 6.08 11.04 9.99
N ALA A 14 5.58 10.37 11.03
CA ALA A 14 5.87 8.97 11.29
C ALA A 14 5.31 8.06 10.18
N ALA A 15 4.07 8.30 9.75
CA ALA A 15 3.47 7.57 8.64
C ALA A 15 4.28 7.74 7.34
N ILE A 16 4.73 8.96 7.03
CA ILE A 16 5.57 9.22 5.85
C ILE A 16 6.89 8.45 5.91
N ARG A 17 7.56 8.41 7.07
CA ARG A 17 8.80 7.65 7.25
C ARG A 17 8.59 6.16 6.97
N LEU A 18 7.51 5.58 7.50
CA LEU A 18 7.18 4.16 7.30
C LEU A 18 6.85 3.85 5.84
N LEU A 19 6.11 4.74 5.15
CA LEU A 19 5.78 4.56 3.73
C LEU A 19 7.02 4.63 2.83
N ARG A 20 7.98 5.53 3.13
CA ARG A 20 9.24 5.64 2.36
C ARG A 20 10.12 4.40 2.46
N GLN A 21 9.94 3.58 3.49
CA GLN A 21 10.69 2.33 3.68
C GLN A 21 10.09 1.14 2.92
N ILE A 22 8.91 1.31 2.31
CA ILE A 22 8.29 0.25 1.52
C ILE A 22 9.13 0.02 0.26
N LYS A 23 9.55 -1.23 0.05
CA LYS A 23 10.17 -1.63 -1.21
C LYS A 23 9.11 -1.66 -2.29
N MET A 24 9.39 -1.03 -3.43
CA MET A 24 8.52 -1.07 -4.60
C MET A 24 9.03 -2.09 -5.60
N GLY A 25 8.12 -2.78 -6.25
CA GLY A 25 8.39 -3.75 -7.30
C GLY A 25 7.52 -3.53 -8.51
N GLU A 26 8.04 -3.94 -9.65
CA GLU A 26 7.29 -3.98 -10.90
C GLU A 26 6.54 -5.30 -10.98
N ILE A 27 5.25 -5.21 -11.28
CA ILE A 27 4.42 -6.35 -11.63
C ILE A 27 3.75 -6.09 -12.97
N MET A 28 3.52 -7.17 -13.71
CA MET A 28 2.74 -7.15 -14.95
C MET A 28 1.31 -7.62 -14.63
N ILE A 29 0.32 -6.77 -14.91
CA ILE A 29 -1.10 -7.13 -14.85
C ILE A 29 -1.65 -6.99 -16.27
N GLY A 30 -1.83 -8.11 -16.97
CA GLY A 30 -2.09 -8.12 -18.41
C GLY A 30 -0.93 -7.49 -19.18
N GLU A 31 -1.24 -6.47 -19.99
CA GLU A 31 -0.25 -5.68 -20.76
C GLU A 31 0.31 -4.48 -19.98
N GLN A 32 -0.22 -4.20 -18.79
CA GLN A 32 0.17 -3.03 -18.01
C GLN A 32 1.26 -3.35 -16.99
N LYS A 33 2.28 -2.50 -16.97
CA LYS A 33 3.35 -2.52 -15.98
C LYS A 33 3.00 -1.59 -14.82
N LEU A 34 2.86 -2.14 -13.62
CA LEU A 34 2.47 -1.40 -12.42
C LEU A 34 3.56 -1.49 -11.35
N MET A 35 3.84 -0.36 -10.71
CA MET A 35 4.71 -0.27 -9.54
C MET A 35 3.89 -0.48 -8.27
N THR A 36 4.16 -1.56 -7.54
CA THR A 36 3.41 -1.93 -6.33
C THR A 36 4.33 -2.17 -5.14
N PRO A 37 3.89 -1.89 -3.90
CA PRO A 37 4.58 -2.32 -2.69
C PRO A 37 4.88 -3.84 -2.66
N ILE A 38 6.15 -4.23 -2.48
CA ILE A 38 6.53 -5.62 -2.23
C ILE A 38 6.64 -5.86 -0.72
N ARG A 39 5.91 -6.87 -0.22
CA ARG A 39 6.00 -7.37 1.16
C ARG A 39 6.01 -6.25 2.23
N PRO A 40 5.01 -5.34 2.23
CA PRO A 40 4.93 -4.34 3.30
C PRO A 40 4.75 -5.01 4.67
N THR A 41 5.25 -4.36 5.71
CA THR A 41 4.98 -4.74 7.11
C THR A 41 3.52 -4.49 7.47
N GLU A 42 3.03 -5.09 8.56
CA GLU A 42 1.64 -4.89 9.02
C GLU A 42 1.33 -3.41 9.31
N ALA A 43 2.29 -2.67 9.88
CA ALA A 43 2.15 -1.23 10.10
C ALA A 43 1.96 -0.47 8.78
N GLN A 44 2.74 -0.80 7.76
CA GLN A 44 2.65 -0.20 6.42
C GLN A 44 1.32 -0.55 5.73
N LYS A 45 0.87 -1.82 5.82
CA LYS A 45 -0.44 -2.26 5.31
C LYS A 45 -1.58 -1.47 5.95
N LYS A 46 -1.52 -1.27 7.27
CA LYS A 46 -2.52 -0.50 8.01
C LYS A 46 -2.58 0.95 7.52
N ILE A 47 -1.42 1.60 7.35
CA ILE A 47 -1.35 2.98 6.83
C ILE A 47 -1.93 3.05 5.41
N LEU A 48 -1.52 2.15 4.51
CA LEU A 48 -2.01 2.13 3.13
C LEU A 48 -3.54 1.96 3.05
N ARG A 49 -4.11 1.03 3.83
CA ARG A 49 -5.55 0.83 3.92
C ARG A 49 -6.27 2.07 4.44
N THR A 50 -5.77 2.66 5.52
CA THR A 50 -6.33 3.89 6.10
C THR A 50 -6.31 5.06 5.12
N LEU A 51 -5.27 5.14 4.29
CA LEU A 51 -5.16 6.15 3.23
C LEU A 51 -6.06 5.86 2.02
N GLY A 52 -6.66 4.66 1.92
CA GLY A 52 -7.47 4.24 0.79
C GLY A 52 -6.63 3.83 -0.43
N ALA A 53 -5.37 3.42 -0.21
CA ALA A 53 -4.55 2.88 -1.27
C ALA A 53 -5.16 1.56 -1.78
N PRO A 54 -5.09 1.29 -3.09
CA PRO A 54 -5.60 0.04 -3.65
C PRO A 54 -4.90 -1.17 -3.01
N PRO A 55 -5.61 -2.31 -2.91
CA PRO A 55 -5.04 -3.53 -2.34
C PRO A 55 -3.78 -3.92 -3.12
N ILE A 56 -2.74 -4.32 -2.38
CA ILE A 56 -1.48 -4.73 -2.97
C ILE A 56 -1.70 -6.09 -3.62
N PRO A 57 -1.55 -6.21 -4.95
CA PRO A 57 -1.66 -7.49 -5.63
C PRO A 57 -0.65 -8.48 -5.07
N THR A 58 -1.15 -9.50 -4.40
CA THR A 58 -0.37 -10.67 -4.01
C THR A 58 -0.22 -11.57 -5.23
N HIS A 59 1.02 -11.98 -5.55
CA HIS A 59 1.31 -12.99 -6.56
C HIS A 59 0.42 -14.21 -6.33
N GLY A 60 -0.63 -14.37 -7.15
CA GLY A 60 -1.63 -15.42 -7.01
C GLY A 60 -3.08 -15.00 -7.30
N GLN A 61 -3.45 -13.72 -7.16
CA GLN A 61 -4.79 -13.28 -7.54
C GLN A 61 -4.87 -12.97 -9.04
N LYS A 62 -5.09 -14.02 -9.83
CA LYS A 62 -5.83 -13.90 -11.09
C LYS A 62 -7.31 -13.82 -10.72
N GLU A 63 -7.82 -12.64 -10.35
CA GLU A 63 -9.26 -12.48 -10.17
C GLU A 63 -9.78 -11.39 -11.10
N ASN A 64 -10.48 -11.87 -12.12
CA ASN A 64 -11.53 -11.25 -12.92
C ASN A 64 -11.83 -9.80 -12.59
N VAL A 65 -11.39 -8.91 -13.47
CA VAL A 65 -12.13 -7.68 -13.75
C VAL A 65 -13.21 -8.08 -14.76
N VAL A 66 -14.46 -8.08 -14.32
CA VAL A 66 -15.67 -8.16 -15.18
C VAL A 66 -15.80 -6.84 -15.93
#